data_AF-A0A557RGP2-F1
#
_entry.id   AF-A0A557RGP2-F1
#
_cell.length_a   1.000
_cell.length_b   1.000
_cell.length_c   1.000
_cell.angle_alpha   90.00
_cell.angle_beta   90.00
_cell.angle_gamma   90.00
#
_symmetry.space_group_name_H-M   'P 1'
#
loop_
_entity.id
_entity.type
_entity.pdbx_description
1 polymer ?
#
loop_
_entity_poly.entity_id
_entity_poly.type
_entity_poly.pdbx_seq_one_letter_code
_entity_poly.pdbx_strand_id
1 'polypeptide(L)'
;MPFFAFSPEVRRIIYTTNAIEPLNSQVRKAVRNKGHFPSDEAAIKLIYLALRNVQAKWKRPPVQWHAAKTQLAIQFGDRLVLEG
;
A
#
# COMPACT_ATOMS: atom_id res chain seq x y z
N MET A 1 -13.89 -18.67 4.10
CA MET A 1 -12.70 -18.04 3.49
C MET A 1 -13.02 -16.59 3.12
N PRO A 2 -12.58 -15.58 3.91
CA PRO A 2 -12.96 -14.18 3.72
C PRO A 2 -12.57 -13.55 2.37
N PHE A 3 -11.48 -14.00 1.75
CA PHE A 3 -11.00 -13.46 0.46
C PHE A 3 -11.98 -13.66 -0.70
N PHE A 4 -12.68 -14.81 -0.74
CA PHE A 4 -13.64 -15.10 -1.81
C PHE A 4 -14.97 -14.35 -1.66
N ALA A 5 -15.17 -13.65 -0.55
CA ALA A 5 -16.32 -12.77 -0.38
C ALA A 5 -16.20 -11.45 -1.17
N PHE A 6 -15.03 -11.17 -1.76
CA PHE A 6 -14.80 -9.98 -2.58
C PHE A 6 -14.99 -10.26 -4.07
N SER A 7 -15.44 -9.23 -4.81
CA SER A 7 -15.55 -9.29 -6.27
C SER A 7 -14.19 -9.60 -6.94
N PRO A 8 -14.17 -10.13 -8.18
CA PRO A 8 -12.92 -10.33 -8.92
C PRO A 8 -12.03 -9.09 -9.00
N GLU A 9 -12.62 -7.90 -9.13
CA GLU A 9 -11.93 -6.61 -9.23
C GLU A 9 -11.22 -6.26 -7.92
N VAL A 10 -11.90 -6.46 -6.78
CA VAL A 10 -11.33 -6.22 -5.45
C VAL A 10 -10.26 -7.25 -5.12
N ARG A 11 -10.53 -8.53 -5.42
CA ARG A 11 -9.54 -9.61 -5.27
C ARG A 11 -8.28 -9.27 -6.06
N ARG A 12 -8.41 -8.75 -7.27
CA ARG A 12 -7.27 -8.31 -8.09
C ARG A 12 -6.40 -7.25 -7.43
N ILE A 13 -6.99 -6.27 -6.77
CA ILE A 13 -6.21 -5.30 -6.00
C ILE A 13 -5.49 -5.97 -4.82
N ILE A 14 -6.15 -6.90 -4.13
CA ILE A 14 -5.61 -7.57 -2.94
C ILE A 14 -4.47 -8.55 -3.30
N TYR A 15 -4.66 -9.40 -4.32
CA TYR A 15 -3.71 -10.45 -4.67
C TYR A 15 -2.54 -9.94 -5.53
N THR A 16 -2.63 -8.75 -6.12
CA THR A 16 -1.46 -8.18 -6.80
C THR A 16 -0.43 -7.78 -5.75
N THR A 17 0.46 -8.72 -5.43
CA THR A 17 1.58 -8.62 -4.47
C THR A 17 2.53 -7.44 -4.73
N ASN A 18 2.44 -6.82 -5.90
CA ASN A 18 3.32 -5.76 -6.38
C ASN A 18 3.29 -4.46 -5.57
N ALA A 19 2.36 -4.25 -4.63
CA ALA A 19 2.35 -3.02 -3.85
C ALA A 19 3.33 -3.08 -2.65
N ILE A 20 3.39 -4.23 -1.97
CA ILE A 20 4.15 -4.38 -0.72
C ILE A 20 5.62 -4.72 -1.00
N GLU A 21 5.91 -5.51 -2.02
CA GLU A 21 7.28 -5.94 -2.32
C GLU A 21 8.22 -4.77 -2.66
N PRO A 22 7.85 -3.80 -3.52
CA PRO A 22 8.71 -2.66 -3.80
C PRO A 22 8.90 -1.76 -2.58
N LEU A 23 7.88 -1.59 -1.74
CA LEU A 23 7.97 -0.84 -0.48
C LEU A 23 9.01 -1.49 0.44
N ASN A 24 8.87 -2.79 0.69
CA ASN A 24 9.79 -3.55 1.53
C ASN A 24 11.21 -3.54 0.96
N SER A 25 11.37 -3.62 -0.36
CA SER A 25 12.66 -3.51 -1.03
C SER A 25 13.34 -2.17 -0.76
N GLN A 26 12.61 -1.06 -0.87
CA GLN A 26 13.14 0.28 -0.60
C GLN A 26 13.52 0.46 0.88
N VAL A 27 12.68 -0.01 1.80
CA VAL A 27 12.96 0.06 3.24
C VAL A 27 14.19 -0.77 3.60
N ARG A 28 14.28 -2.03 3.13
CA ARG A 28 15.46 -2.88 3.35
C ARG A 28 16.73 -2.26 2.77
N LYS A 29 16.66 -1.65 1.59
CA LYS A 29 17.80 -0.93 0.99
C LYS A 29 18.26 0.22 1.85
N ALA A 30 17.34 1.05 2.35
CA ALA A 30 17.68 2.18 3.23
C ALA A 30 18.36 1.71 4.51
N VAL A 31 17.80 0.69 5.18
CA VAL A 31 18.36 0.11 6.40
C VAL A 31 19.75 -0.49 6.17
N ARG A 32 19.91 -1.32 5.12
CA ARG A 32 21.20 -1.96 4.78
C ARG A 32 22.29 -0.93 4.47
N ASN A 33 21.96 0.15 3.79
CA ASN A 33 22.92 1.19 3.44
C ASN A 33 23.42 1.98 4.67
N LYS A 34 22.64 2.03 5.76
CA LYS A 34 23.03 2.73 7.00
C LYS A 34 23.90 1.87 7.91
N GLY A 35 23.63 0.56 8.02
CA GLY A 35 24.37 -0.34 8.90
C GLY A 35 23.93 -0.22 10.36
N HIS A 36 24.84 0.14 11.28
CA HIS A 36 24.54 0.28 12.70
C HIS A 36 23.78 1.58 13.02
N PHE A 37 22.86 1.50 13.98
CA PHE A 37 22.07 2.62 14.47
C PHE A 37 22.44 2.97 15.91
N PRO A 38 22.62 4.25 16.25
CA PRO A 38 22.97 4.68 17.60
C PRO A 38 21.79 4.60 18.58
N SER A 39 20.54 4.53 18.09
CA SER A 39 19.33 4.32 18.89
C SER A 39 18.17 3.85 18.00
N ASP A 40 17.09 3.39 18.63
CA ASP A 40 15.86 2.99 17.94
C ASP A 40 15.18 4.19 17.27
N GLU A 41 15.22 5.39 17.87
CA GLU A 41 14.68 6.60 17.26
C GLU A 41 15.41 6.96 15.96
N ALA A 42 16.73 6.73 15.90
CA ALA A 42 17.50 6.94 14.67
C ALA A 42 17.08 5.96 13.57
N ALA A 43 16.80 4.71 13.92
CA ALA A 43 16.28 3.71 12.98
C ALA A 43 14.87 4.07 12.47
N ILE A 44 13.98 4.46 13.39
CA ILE A 44 12.60 4.88 13.06
C ILE A 44 12.62 6.10 12.13
N LYS A 45 13.46 7.11 12.41
CA LYS A 45 13.59 8.30 11.54
C LYS A 45 14.04 7.93 10.12
N LEU A 46 14.97 6.98 9.98
CA LEU A 46 15.40 6.52 8.66
C LEU A 46 14.24 5.83 7.91
N ILE A 47 13.51 4.94 8.58
CA ILE A 47 12.36 4.26 7.98
C ILE A 47 11.30 5.29 7.57
N TYR A 48 10.98 6.26 8.42
CA TYR A 48 10.07 7.35 8.10
C TYR A 48 10.49 8.11 6.84
N LEU A 49 11.77 8.49 6.72
CA LEU A 49 12.29 9.18 5.54
C LEU A 49 12.21 8.31 4.28
N ALA A 50 12.50 7.01 4.39
CA ALA A 50 12.37 6.07 3.28
C ALA A 50 10.92 5.95 2.80
N LEU A 51 9.96 5.82 3.73
CA LEU A 51 8.53 5.78 3.43
C LEU A 51 8.05 7.08 2.79
N ARG A 52 8.47 8.24 3.31
CA ARG A 52 8.15 9.55 2.74
C ARG A 52 8.63 9.68 1.30
N ASN A 53 9.83 9.17 1.00
CA ASN A 53 10.38 9.17 -0.36
C ASN A 53 9.62 8.24 -1.31
N VAL A 54 9.13 7.09 -0.82
CA VAL A 54 8.28 6.18 -1.61
C VAL A 54 6.92 6.84 -1.88
N GLN A 55 6.30 7.41 -0.86
CA GLN A 55 5.02 8.11 -0.98
C GLN A 55 5.08 9.23 -2.03
N ALA A 56 6.16 10.01 -2.07
CA ALA A 56 6.34 11.08 -3.07
C ALA A 56 6.34 10.58 -4.52
N LYS A 57 6.64 9.28 -4.75
CA LYS A 57 6.64 8.64 -6.07
C LYS A 57 5.31 7.96 -6.40
N TRP A 58 4.48 7.64 -5.41
CA TRP A 58 3.15 7.06 -5.59
C TRP A 58 2.12 8.10 -6.05
N LYS A 59 2.19 8.45 -7.34
CA LYS A 59 1.32 9.46 -7.96
C LYS A 59 0.13 8.90 -8.72
N ARG A 60 0.16 7.61 -9.08
CA ARG A 60 -0.87 7.00 -9.92
C ARG A 60 -1.49 5.80 -9.19
N PRO A 61 -2.83 5.72 -9.09
CA PRO A 61 -3.47 4.54 -8.57
C PRO A 61 -3.32 3.36 -9.55
N PRO A 62 -3.48 2.11 -9.09
CA PRO A 62 -3.61 0.95 -9.96
C PRO A 62 -4.74 1.17 -10.98
N VAL A 63 -4.54 0.70 -12.22
CA VAL A 63 -5.56 0.84 -13.30
C VAL A 63 -6.90 0.24 -12.89
N GLN A 64 -6.88 -0.86 -12.13
CA GLN A 64 -8.07 -1.57 -11.67
C GLN A 64 -8.76 -0.88 -10.48
N TRP A 65 -8.16 0.17 -9.91
CA TRP A 65 -8.65 0.81 -8.69
C TRP A 65 -10.07 1.36 -8.85
N HIS A 66 -10.38 1.98 -10.00
CA HIS A 66 -11.70 2.56 -10.21
C HIS A 66 -12.81 1.48 -10.18
N ALA A 67 -12.61 0.37 -10.90
CA ALA A 67 -13.56 -0.74 -10.90
C ALA A 67 -13.69 -1.39 -9.51
N ALA A 68 -12.57 -1.59 -8.80
CA ALA A 68 -12.59 -2.13 -7.44
C ALA A 68 -13.31 -1.19 -6.46
N LYS A 69 -13.12 0.13 -6.58
CA LYS A 69 -13.78 1.13 -5.74
C LYS A 69 -15.31 1.07 -5.91
N THR A 70 -15.80 0.92 -7.14
CA THR A 70 -17.23 0.74 -7.42
C THR A 70 -17.79 -0.52 -6.78
N GLN A 71 -17.08 -1.64 -6.89
CA GLN A 71 -17.51 -2.90 -6.26
C GLN A 71 -17.51 -2.81 -4.73
N LEU A 72 -16.53 -2.13 -4.13
CA LEU A 72 -16.52 -1.86 -2.69
C LEU A 72 -17.71 -1.01 -2.24
N ALA A 73 -18.10 0.00 -3.03
CA ALA A 73 -19.26 0.84 -2.71
C ALA A 73 -20.58 0.07 -2.80
N ILE A 74 -20.71 -0.88 -3.73
CA ILE A 74 -21.87 -1.76 -3.80
C ILE A 74 -21.91 -2.70 -2.58
N GLN A 75 -20.77 -3.30 -2.23
CA GLN A 75 -20.68 -4.27 -1.14
C GLN A 75 -20.82 -3.63 0.25
N PHE A 76 -20.40 -2.37 0.41
CA PHE A 76 -20.35 -1.65 1.69
C PHE A 76 -20.99 -0.26 1.57
N GLY A 77 -22.17 -0.16 0.96
CA GLY A 77 -22.83 1.12 0.66
C GLY A 77 -23.19 1.97 1.88
N ASP A 78 -23.33 1.35 3.04
CA ASP A 78 -23.51 1.99 4.35
C ASP A 78 -22.22 2.66 4.90
N ARG A 79 -21.05 2.25 4.38
CA ARG A 79 -19.74 2.69 4.86
C ARG A 79 -18.93 3.47 3.82
N LEU A 80 -19.18 3.23 2.53
CA LEU A 80 -18.45 3.82 1.42
C LEU A 80 -19.42 4.39 0.37
N VAL A 81 -19.67 5.69 0.45
CA VAL A 81 -20.42 6.43 -0.55
C VAL A 81 -19.44 6.99 -1.58
N LEU A 82 -19.74 6.78 -2.87
CA LEU A 82 -18.99 7.42 -3.95
C LEU A 82 -19.53 8.84 -4.12
N GLU A 83 -18.80 9.83 -3.62
CA GLU A 83 -19.02 11.22 -4.03
C GLU A 83 -18.57 11.38 -5.49
N GLY A 84 -19.43 12.04 -6.28
CA GLY A 84 -19.26 12.29 -7.71
C GLY A 84 -18.24 13.39 -8.00
#